data_AF-A0A918ZS18-F1
#
_entry.id   AF-A0A918ZS18-F1
#
_cell.length_a   1.000
_cell.length_b   1.000
_cell.length_c   1.000
_cell.angle_alpha   90.00
_cell.angle_beta   90.00
_cell.angle_gamma   90.00
#
_symmetry.space_group_name_H-M   'P 1'
#
loop_
_entity.id
_entity.type
_entity.pdbx_description
1 polymer ?
#
loop_
_entity_poly.entity_id
_entity_poly.type
_entity_poly.pdbx_seq_one_letter_code
_entity_poly.pdbx_strand_id
1 'polypeptide(L)' 'MTPHPHRSAPQRRAAAPWFTSSYSGGTGNNCLEVADLAPHPAGGVGIRDSKDPEGPALRVGHPAWKAFVAGL' A
#
# COMPACT_ATOMS: atom_id res chain seq x y z
N MET A 1 13.91 24.32 -15.17
CA MET A 1 13.97 22.92 -14.69
C MET A 1 14.01 22.97 -13.17
N THR A 2 12.86 22.90 -12.53
CA THR A 2 12.74 23.00 -11.07
C THR A 2 12.06 21.73 -10.60
N PRO A 3 12.71 20.88 -9.78
CA PRO A 3 12.03 19.71 -9.25
C PRO A 3 10.90 20.19 -8.35
N HIS A 4 9.66 19.80 -8.67
CA HIS A 4 8.52 20.08 -7.82
C HIS A 4 8.66 19.26 -6.53
N PRO A 5 8.53 19.87 -5.34
CA PRO A 5 8.60 19.14 -4.09
C PRO A 5 7.39 18.20 -4.02
N HIS A 6 7.65 16.89 -3.98
CA HIS A 6 6.63 15.88 -3.71
C HIS A 6 6.06 16.15 -2.31
N ARG A 7 4.89 16.80 -2.26
CA ARG A 7 4.17 17.04 -1.01
C ARG A 7 3.53 15.73 -0.58
N SER A 8 4.28 14.92 0.19
CA SER A 8 3.72 13.77 0.90
C SER A 8 2.50 14.24 1.69
N ALA A 9 1.32 13.71 1.33
CA ALA A 9 0.09 13.97 2.07
C ALA A 9 0.29 13.53 3.54
N PRO A 10 -0.32 14.24 4.52
CA PRO A 10 -0.16 13.90 5.91
C PRO A 10 -0.75 12.50 6.17
N GLN A 11 0.12 11.53 6.45
CA GLN A 11 -0.26 10.17 6.84
C GLN A 11 -1.07 10.22 8.14
N ARG A 12 -2.40 10.18 8.04
CA ARG A 12 -3.24 9.85 9.19
C ARG A 12 -2.97 8.39 9.55
N ARG A 13 -2.24 8.21 10.65
CA ARG A 13 -1.92 6.94 11.31
C ARG A 13 -3.21 6.23 11.75
N ALA A 14 -3.82 5.43 10.88
CA ALA A 14 -4.86 4.49 11.27
C ALA A 14 -4.27 3.07 11.30
N ALA A 15 -4.07 2.54 12.51
CA ALA A 15 -3.92 1.14 12.98
C ALA A 15 -3.13 0.06 12.19
N ALA A 16 -2.70 0.29 10.96
CA ALA A 16 -1.80 -0.57 10.20
C ALA A 16 -0.74 0.29 9.50
N PRO A 17 0.55 -0.11 9.49
CA PRO A 17 1.59 0.67 8.85
C PRO A 17 1.52 0.50 7.32
N TRP A 18 0.69 1.31 6.67
CA TRP A 18 0.65 1.42 5.21
C TRP A 18 1.99 1.95 4.67
N PHE A 19 2.57 1.21 3.73
CA PHE A 19 3.77 1.59 3.00
C PHE A 19 3.40 1.94 1.56
N THR A 20 3.85 3.11 1.10
CA THR A 20 3.76 3.54 -0.29
C THR A 20 5.02 3.12 -1.04
N SER A 21 4.90 2.55 -2.25
CA SER A 21 6.06 2.16 -3.07
C SER A 21 6.83 3.38 -3.59
N SER A 22 8.17 3.34 -3.57
CA SER A 22 9.05 4.37 -4.14
C SER A 22 8.89 4.57 -5.66
N TYR A 23 8.23 3.64 -6.35
CA TYR A 23 7.94 3.74 -7.79
C TYR A 23 6.69 4.56 -8.11
N SER A 24 5.95 5.01 -7.10
CA SER A 24 4.68 5.77 -7.23
C SER A 24 4.84 7.21 -7.75
N GLY A 25 6.08 7.70 -7.94
CA GLY A 25 6.38 9.06 -8.39
C GLY A 25 6.78 9.22 -9.87
N GLY A 26 6.93 8.13 -10.63
CA GLY A 26 7.27 8.17 -12.06
C GLY A 26 6.03 8.28 -12.97
N THR A 27 6.24 8.34 -14.29
CA THR A 27 5.20 8.40 -15.35
C THR A 27 4.13 7.29 -15.31
N GLY A 28 4.23 6.33 -14.39
CA GLY A 28 3.25 5.29 -14.14
C GLY A 28 2.31 5.67 -13.01
N ASN A 29 1.05 5.93 -13.35
CA ASN A 29 -0.07 6.26 -12.46
C ASN A 29 -0.49 5.16 -11.45
N ASN A 30 0.41 4.20 -11.14
CA ASN A 30 0.14 2.96 -10.40
C ASN A 30 0.47 3.12 -8.90
N CYS A 31 -0.08 4.15 -8.26
CA CYS A 31 0.17 4.44 -6.85
C CYS A 31 -0.62 3.46 -5.98
N LEU A 32 0.04 2.44 -5.44
CA LEU A 32 -0.54 1.51 -4.48
C LEU A 32 0.19 1.62 -3.12
N GLU A 33 -0.57 1.39 -2.05
CA GLU A 33 -0.04 1.17 -0.71
C GLU A 33 -0.33 -0.25 -0.25
N VAL A 34 0.57 -0.78 0.57
CA VAL A 34 0.43 -2.11 1.16
C VAL A 34 0.62 -2.04 2.67
N ALA A 35 -0.14 -2.84 3.43
CA ALA A 35 0.02 -2.94 4.88
C ALA A 35 0.08 -4.41 5.31
N ASP A 36 0.95 -4.71 6.28
CA ASP A 36 0.83 -5.93 7.07
C ASP A 36 -0.30 -5.77 8.08
N LEU A 37 -1.32 -6.61 7.95
CA LEU A 37 -2.50 -6.64 8.80
C LEU A 37 -2.41 -7.76 9.83
N ALA A 38 -1.23 -8.32 10.11
CA ALA A 38 -1.03 -9.31 11.18
C ALA A 38 -1.69 -8.95 12.53
N PRO A 39 -1.71 -7.67 12.97
CA PRO A 39 -2.41 -7.28 14.21
C PRO A 39 -3.95 -7.29 14.12
N HIS A 40 -4.52 -7.31 12.91
CA HIS A 40 -5.97 -7.31 12.70
C HIS A 40 -6.54 -8.74 12.87
N PRO A 41 -7.74 -8.94 13.45
CA PRO A 41 -8.31 -10.29 13.65
C PRO A 41 -8.45 -11.11 12.36
N ALA A 42 -8.65 -10.44 11.22
CA ALA A 42 -8.70 -11.08 9.90
C ALA A 42 -7.30 -11.33 9.27
N GLY A 43 -6.22 -10.83 9.88
CA GLY A 43 -4.85 -10.94 9.39
C GLY A 43 -4.63 -10.41 7.97
N GLY A 44 -3.53 -10.80 7.34
CA GLY A 44 -3.36 -10.64 5.88
C GLY A 44 -2.43 -9.50 5.46
N VAL A 45 -2.41 -9.28 4.15
CA VAL A 45 -1.76 -8.16 3.47
C VAL A 45 -2.85 -7.31 2.84
N GLY A 46 -2.95 -6.05 3.26
CA GLY A 46 -3.85 -5.07 2.68
C GLY A 46 -3.21 -4.38 1.48
N ILE A 47 -3.95 -4.14 0.41
CA ILE A 47 -3.51 -3.42 -0.79
C ILE A 47 -4.60 -2.40 -1.14
N ARG A 48 -4.24 -1.14 -1.31
CA ARG A 48 -5.19 -0.07 -1.69
C ARG A 48 -4.60 0.94 -2.66
N ASP A 49 -5.47 1.72 -3.29
CA ASP A 49 -5.07 2.88 -4.09
C ASP A 49 -4.56 4.00 -3.17
N SER A 50 -3.33 4.47 -3.40
CA SER A 50 -2.80 5.61 -2.65
C SER A 50 -3.54 6.91 -2.93
N LYS A 51 -4.23 7.01 -4.09
CA LYS A 51 -4.99 8.19 -4.51
C LYS A 51 -6.37 8.25 -3.86
N ASP A 52 -6.88 7.11 -3.37
CA ASP A 52 -8.13 7.01 -2.63
C ASP A 52 -7.95 6.20 -1.33
N PRO A 53 -7.28 6.76 -0.29
CA PRO A 53 -6.97 6.03 0.94
C PRO A 53 -8.19 5.60 1.75
N GLU A 54 -9.32 6.28 1.58
CA GLU A 54 -10.61 5.98 2.24
C GLU A 54 -11.47 5.01 1.40
N GLY A 55 -11.03 4.71 0.18
CA GLY A 55 -11.63 3.73 -0.71
C GLY A 55 -11.42 2.29 -0.24
N PRO A 56 -12.02 1.32 -0.95
CA PRO A 56 -11.92 -0.10 -0.61
C PRO A 56 -10.49 -0.63 -0.74
N ALA A 57 -10.07 -1.46 0.22
CA ALA A 57 -8.80 -2.18 0.20
C ALA A 57 -9.00 -3.67 -0.09
N LEU A 58 -8.15 -4.23 -0.94
CA LEU A 58 -8.05 -5.67 -1.13
C LEU A 58 -7.28 -6.28 0.05
N ARG A 59 -7.76 -7.41 0.58
CA ARG A 59 -7.06 -8.18 1.61
C ARG A 59 -6.68 -9.55 1.08
N VAL A 60 -5.39 -9.87 1.10
CA VAL A 60 -4.84 -11.18 0.75
C VAL A 60 -4.41 -11.89 2.01
N GLY A 61 -4.86 -13.13 2.23
CA GLY A 61 -4.41 -13.93 3.38
C GLY A 61 -2.91 -14.23 3.31
N HIS A 62 -2.22 -14.28 4.45
CA HIS A 62 -0.77 -14.56 4.51
C HIS A 62 -0.35 -15.83 3.74
N PRO A 63 -1.08 -16.96 3.81
CA PRO A 63 -0.72 -18.15 3.02
C PRO A 63 -0.76 -17.90 1.50
N ALA A 64 -1.78 -17.19 1.01
CA ALA A 64 -1.93 -16.87 -0.40
C ALA A 64 -0.87 -15.86 -0.86
N TRP A 65 -0.58 -14.85 -0.03
CA TRP A 65 0.48 -13.88 -0.30
C TRP A 65 1.86 -14.55 -0.37
N LYS A 66 2.16 -15.47 0.55
CA LYS A 66 3.40 -16.24 0.55
C LYS A 66 3.53 -17.11 -0.71
N ALA A 67 2.46 -17.79 -1.11
CA ALA A 67 2.44 -18.61 -2.32
C ALA A 67 2.65 -17.76 -3.59
N PHE A 68 2.02 -16.58 -3.66
CA PHE A 68 2.20 -15.63 -4.74
C PHE A 68 3.66 -15.19 -4.89
N VAL A 69 4.29 -14.74 -3.80
CA VAL A 69 5.70 -14.29 -3.82
C VAL A 69 6.66 -15.44 -4.16
N ALA A 70 6.40 -16.65 -3.70
CA ALA A 70 7.23 -17.82 -4.00
C ALA A 70 7.16 -18.26 -5.49
N GLY A 71 6.17 -17.78 -6.24
CA GLY A 71 6.00 -18.06 -7.66
C GLY A 71 6.53 -16.97 -8.61
N LEU A 72 7.14 -15.90 -8.09
CA LEU A 72 7.82 -14.85 -8.86
C LEU A 72 9.30 -15.17 -9.06
#